data_AF-A0A6J4YCA4-F1
#
_entry.id   AF-A0A6J4YCA4-F1
#
_cell.length_a   1.000
_cell.length_b   1.000
_cell.length_c   1.000
_cell.angle_alpha   90.00
_cell.angle_beta   90.00
_cell.angle_gamma   90.00
#
_symmetry.space_group_name_H-M   'P 1'
#
loop_
_entity.id
_entity.type
_entity.pdbx_description
1 polymer ?
#
loop_
_entity_poly.entity_id
_entity_poly.type
_entity_poly.pdbx_seq_one_letter_code
_entity_poly.pdbx_strand_id
1 'polypeptide(L)'
;MKDKELEDFIVDWYYDKKSYIFAQDLGRYLFQFIDRLYEQGLKTKTVRKHIDNCWAIGFLECGYGYKDVFSPDNVFNSPDARYEHEYKRKFSDSKYALSAYRATWKKLYKYAKVQRHPENE
;
A
#
# COMPACT_ATOMS: atom_id res chain seq x y z
N MET A 1 -20.23 -6.22 0.70
CA MET A 1 -19.54 -6.55 -0.57
C MET A 1 -18.05 -6.18 -0.51
N LYS A 2 -17.69 -5.00 0.02
CA LYS A 2 -16.28 -4.59 0.21
C LYS A 2 -15.45 -5.50 1.14
N ASP A 3 -16.07 -6.14 2.14
CA ASP A 3 -15.31 -6.98 3.08
C ASP A 3 -14.71 -8.22 2.41
N LYS A 4 -15.44 -8.91 1.53
CA LYS A 4 -14.89 -10.08 0.83
C LYS A 4 -13.73 -9.71 -0.09
N GLU A 5 -13.85 -8.58 -0.81
CA GLU A 5 -12.76 -8.08 -1.67
C GLU A 5 -11.54 -7.68 -0.86
N LEU A 6 -11.74 -7.08 0.32
CA LEU A 6 -10.65 -6.78 1.25
C LEU A 6 -9.98 -8.08 1.74
N GLU A 7 -10.77 -9.06 2.19
CA GLU A 7 -10.23 -10.34 2.65
C GLU A 7 -9.43 -11.05 1.56
N ASP A 8 -9.98 -11.15 0.34
CA ASP A 8 -9.29 -11.73 -0.81
C ASP A 8 -7.99 -10.96 -1.14
N PHE A 9 -7.96 -9.65 -0.90
CA PHE A 9 -6.78 -8.81 -1.13
C PHE A 9 -5.66 -9.04 -0.11
N ILE A 10 -6.02 -9.31 1.16
CA ILE A 10 -5.06 -9.39 2.27
C ILE A 10 -4.76 -10.82 2.73
N VAL A 11 -5.44 -11.84 2.17
CA VAL A 11 -5.37 -13.24 2.63
C VAL A 11 -3.94 -13.78 2.78
N ASP A 12 -3.02 -13.34 1.91
CA ASP A 12 -1.63 -13.79 1.91
C ASP A 12 -0.69 -12.92 2.79
N TRP A 13 -1.22 -11.93 3.50
CA TRP A 13 -0.39 -10.97 4.26
C TRP A 13 -0.23 -11.33 5.73
N TYR A 14 -1.10 -12.18 6.27
CA TYR A 14 -1.14 -12.49 7.70
C TYR A 14 -1.10 -14.00 7.96
N TYR A 15 -0.63 -14.37 9.15
CA TYR A 15 -0.53 -15.77 9.60
C TYR A 15 -1.17 -16.01 10.96
N ASP A 16 -1.50 -14.95 11.69
CA ASP A 16 -2.13 -15.00 12.99
C ASP A 16 -3.13 -13.84 13.15
N LYS A 17 -3.86 -13.84 14.27
CA LYS A 17 -4.88 -12.82 14.55
C LYS A 17 -4.30 -11.40 14.68
N LYS A 18 -3.05 -11.25 15.12
CA LYS A 18 -2.44 -9.93 15.34
C LYS A 18 -2.03 -9.31 14.00
N SER A 19 -1.32 -10.07 13.18
CA SER A 19 -0.98 -9.72 11.80
C SER A 19 -2.23 -9.50 10.94
N TYR A 20 -3.32 -10.24 11.19
CA TYR A 20 -4.61 -10.03 10.52
C TYR A 20 -5.19 -8.63 10.75
N ILE A 21 -5.21 -8.14 12.00
CA ILE A 21 -5.76 -6.82 12.32
C ILE A 21 -4.94 -5.73 11.61
N PHE A 22 -3.61 -5.83 11.66
CA PHE A 22 -2.73 -4.91 10.92
C PHE A 22 -3.01 -4.97 9.41
N ALA A 23 -3.13 -6.17 8.84
CA ALA A 23 -3.40 -6.36 7.42
C ALA A 23 -4.76 -5.80 7.00
N GLN A 24 -5.80 -5.95 7.82
CA GLN A 24 -7.11 -5.35 7.59
C GLN A 24 -7.04 -3.82 7.56
N ASP A 25 -6.40 -3.20 8.55
CA ASP A 25 -6.31 -1.74 8.64
C ASP A 25 -5.47 -1.15 7.49
N LEU A 26 -4.34 -1.77 7.18
CA LEU A 26 -3.52 -1.40 6.03
C LEU A 26 -4.28 -1.61 4.71
N GLY A 27 -4.96 -2.75 4.55
CA GLY A 27 -5.74 -3.06 3.35
C GLY A 27 -6.86 -2.05 3.09
N ARG A 28 -7.62 -1.68 4.13
CA ARG A 28 -8.63 -0.62 4.05
C ARG A 28 -8.04 0.72 3.64
N TYR A 29 -6.90 1.09 4.22
CA TYR A 29 -6.21 2.31 3.85
C TYR A 29 -5.76 2.31 2.38
N LEU A 30 -5.22 1.19 1.90
CA LEU A 30 -4.83 1.02 0.51
C LEU A 30 -6.04 1.06 -0.44
N PHE A 31 -7.19 0.51 -0.05
CA PHE A 31 -8.43 0.60 -0.83
C PHE A 31 -8.91 2.04 -0.97
N GLN A 32 -8.90 2.83 0.10
CA GLN A 32 -9.23 4.25 0.03
C GLN A 32 -8.28 5.02 -0.90
N PHE A 33 -6.99 4.69 -0.85
CA PHE A 33 -6.02 5.25 -1.77
C PHE A 33 -6.30 4.85 -3.23
N ILE A 34 -6.67 3.59 -3.49
CA ILE A 34 -7.04 3.09 -4.81
C ILE A 34 -8.30 3.81 -5.33
N ASP A 35 -9.33 3.96 -4.51
CA ASP A 35 -10.55 4.72 -4.83
C ASP A 35 -10.17 6.16 -5.25
N ARG A 36 -9.28 6.82 -4.49
CA ARG A 36 -8.78 8.16 -4.83
C ARG A 36 -8.01 8.21 -6.15
N LEU A 37 -7.27 7.16 -6.51
CA LEU A 37 -6.59 7.10 -7.81
C LEU A 37 -7.59 7.01 -8.98
N TYR A 38 -8.72 6.33 -8.80
CA TYR A 38 -9.79 6.31 -9.78
C TYR A 38 -10.47 7.68 -9.90
N GLU A 39 -10.73 8.36 -8.79
CA GLU A 39 -11.30 9.72 -8.77
C GLU A 39 -10.43 10.76 -9.49
N GLN A 40 -9.10 10.58 -9.48
CA GLN A 40 -8.16 11.45 -10.21
C GLN A 40 -8.23 11.29 -11.74
N GLY A 41 -9.13 10.46 -12.27
CA GLY A 41 -9.29 10.25 -13.71
C GLY A 41 -8.11 9.54 -14.37
N LEU A 42 -7.30 8.80 -13.58
CA LEU A 42 -6.18 8.04 -14.11
C LEU A 42 -6.68 6.90 -15.00
N LYS A 43 -5.91 6.59 -16.06
CA LYS A 43 -6.20 5.45 -16.93
C LYS A 43 -6.24 4.16 -16.11
N THR A 44 -7.22 3.29 -16.39
CA THR A 44 -7.40 2.01 -15.68
C THR A 44 -6.12 1.17 -15.64
N LYS A 45 -5.34 1.14 -16.73
CA LYS A 45 -4.06 0.43 -16.78
C LYS A 45 -3.04 0.97 -15.76
N THR A 46 -3.01 2.29 -15.56
CA THR A 46 -2.14 2.94 -14.57
C THR A 46 -2.61 2.63 -13.16
N VAL A 47 -3.92 2.67 -12.90
CA VAL A 47 -4.46 2.32 -11.59
C VAL A 47 -4.19 0.86 -11.24
N ARG A 48 -4.38 -0.07 -12.19
CA ARG A 48 -4.02 -1.49 -12.00
C ARG A 48 -2.56 -1.67 -11.57
N LYS A 49 -1.63 -0.94 -12.19
CA LYS A 49 -0.21 -1.01 -11.78
C LYS A 49 0.01 -0.50 -10.35
N HIS A 50 -0.74 0.51 -9.91
CA HIS A 50 -0.72 0.95 -8.53
C HIS A 50 -1.35 -0.07 -7.58
N ILE A 51 -2.44 -0.75 -7.97
CA ILE A 51 -3.06 -1.82 -7.19
C ILE A 51 -2.06 -2.96 -6.96
N ASP A 52 -1.38 -3.45 -8.02
CA ASP A 52 -0.36 -4.50 -7.89
C ASP A 52 0.75 -4.10 -6.91
N ASN A 53 1.20 -2.85 -6.99
CA ASN A 53 2.23 -2.32 -6.09
C ASN A 53 1.69 -2.10 -4.67
N CYS A 54 0.42 -1.69 -4.50
CA CYS A 54 -0.21 -1.60 -3.18
C CYS A 54 -0.28 -2.97 -2.52
N TRP A 55 -0.62 -4.01 -3.30
CA TRP A 55 -0.60 -5.38 -2.80
C TRP A 55 0.79 -5.80 -2.35
N ALA A 56 1.82 -5.53 -3.17
CA ALA A 56 3.21 -5.81 -2.80
C ALA A 56 3.65 -5.04 -1.54
N ILE A 57 3.24 -3.77 -1.40
CA ILE A 57 3.51 -2.96 -0.20
C ILE A 57 2.85 -3.59 1.02
N GLY A 58 1.59 -3.97 0.93
CA GLY A 58 0.84 -4.62 2.01
C GLY A 58 1.51 -5.91 2.47
N PHE A 59 1.80 -6.80 1.52
CA PHE A 59 2.51 -8.05 1.77
C PHE A 59 3.87 -7.82 2.45
N LEU A 60 4.65 -6.82 2.01
CA LEU A 60 5.98 -6.55 2.56
C LEU A 60 5.93 -5.87 3.93
N GLU A 61 5.01 -4.92 4.17
CA GLU A 61 4.81 -4.33 5.50
C GLU A 61 4.34 -5.39 6.52
N CYS A 62 3.44 -6.29 6.15
CA CYS A 62 2.98 -7.33 7.07
C CYS A 62 4.04 -8.42 7.31
N GLY A 63 4.87 -8.73 6.29
CA GLY A 63 5.89 -9.76 6.39
C GLY A 63 7.24 -9.32 6.97
N TYR A 64 7.60 -8.03 6.82
CA TYR A 64 8.91 -7.49 7.21
C TYR A 64 8.82 -6.25 8.10
N GLY A 65 7.64 -5.66 8.27
CA GLY A 65 7.43 -4.56 9.19
C GLY A 65 7.55 -5.01 10.65
N TYR A 66 7.99 -4.08 11.49
CA TYR A 66 8.13 -4.30 12.94
C TYR A 66 6.99 -3.63 13.74
N LYS A 67 5.89 -3.26 13.07
CA LYS A 67 4.81 -2.46 13.67
C LYS A 67 3.62 -3.36 13.99
N ASP A 68 3.23 -3.34 15.25
CA ASP A 68 2.10 -4.13 15.75
C ASP A 68 0.74 -3.51 15.44
N VAL A 69 0.70 -2.19 15.23
CA VAL A 69 -0.50 -1.42 14.96
C VAL A 69 -0.25 -0.55 13.74
N PHE A 70 -1.18 -0.61 12.79
CA PHE A 70 -1.11 0.19 11.58
C PHE A 70 -1.34 1.67 11.91
N SER A 71 -0.48 2.53 11.38
CA SER A 71 -0.72 3.98 11.31
C SER A 71 -0.08 4.50 10.03
N PRO A 72 -0.83 5.20 9.16
CA PRO A 72 -0.28 5.72 7.90
C PRO A 72 0.97 6.57 8.10
N ASP A 73 1.00 7.40 9.16
CA ASP A 73 2.13 8.28 9.47
C ASP A 73 3.38 7.53 9.93
N ASN A 74 3.22 6.32 10.48
CA ASN A 74 4.34 5.48 10.90
C ASN A 74 4.87 4.60 9.75
N VAL A 75 3.96 4.08 8.93
CA VAL A 75 4.28 3.23 7.79
C VAL A 75 4.87 4.06 6.65
N PHE A 76 4.14 5.09 6.22
CA PHE A 76 4.52 6.00 5.14
C PHE A 76 5.13 7.29 5.69
N ASN A 77 6.14 7.17 6.55
CA ASN A 77 6.79 8.30 7.19
C ASN A 77 7.85 9.00 6.32
N SER A 78 8.26 8.36 5.22
CA SER A 78 9.26 8.84 4.27
C SER A 78 8.79 8.60 2.82
N PRO A 79 9.15 9.48 1.86
CA PRO A 79 8.89 9.23 0.45
C PRO A 79 9.75 8.10 -0.15
N ASP A 80 10.82 7.69 0.53
CA ASP A 80 11.70 6.61 0.09
C ASP A 80 11.10 5.25 0.41
N ALA A 81 11.06 4.36 -0.59
CA ALA A 81 10.41 3.07 -0.45
C ALA A 81 11.25 2.12 0.42
N ARG A 82 10.65 1.59 1.49
CA ARG A 82 11.39 0.86 2.54
C ARG A 82 11.90 -0.51 2.08
N TYR A 83 11.13 -1.24 1.27
CA TYR A 83 11.37 -2.66 0.96
C TYR A 83 11.86 -2.90 -0.46
N GLU A 84 12.72 -2.03 -0.99
CA GLU A 84 13.21 -2.23 -2.36
C GLU A 84 14.00 -3.52 -2.53
N HIS A 85 14.76 -3.93 -1.51
CA HIS A 85 15.53 -5.16 -1.56
C HIS A 85 14.59 -6.38 -1.65
N GLU A 86 13.59 -6.44 -0.78
CA GLU A 86 12.61 -7.52 -0.73
C GLU A 86 11.70 -7.50 -1.97
N TYR A 87 11.33 -6.32 -2.46
CA TYR A 87 10.56 -6.17 -3.70
C TYR A 87 11.30 -6.78 -4.89
N LYS A 88 12.59 -6.45 -5.04
CA LYS A 88 13.44 -7.03 -6.10
C LYS A 88 13.51 -8.55 -6.02
N ARG A 89 13.65 -9.07 -4.80
CA ARG A 89 13.79 -10.51 -4.55
C ARG A 89 12.49 -11.29 -4.82
N LYS A 90 11.33 -10.72 -4.51
CA LYS A 90 10.04 -11.44 -4.50
C LYS A 90 9.12 -11.14 -5.68
N PHE A 91 9.24 -9.95 -6.28
CA PHE A 91 8.29 -9.48 -7.29
C PHE A 91 8.97 -9.21 -8.63
N SER A 92 9.99 -8.34 -8.64
CA SER A 92 10.72 -8.02 -9.87
C SER A 92 11.98 -7.19 -9.59
N ASP A 93 13.09 -7.58 -10.19
CA ASP A 93 14.34 -6.82 -10.21
C ASP A 93 14.44 -5.78 -11.35
N SER A 94 13.42 -5.73 -12.22
CA SER A 94 13.37 -4.78 -13.34
C SER A 94 13.37 -3.33 -12.86
N LYS A 95 14.24 -2.51 -13.46
CA LYS A 95 14.32 -1.06 -13.19
C LYS A 95 12.96 -0.37 -13.36
N TYR A 96 12.17 -0.80 -14.34
CA TYR A 96 10.84 -0.24 -14.58
C TYR A 96 9.86 -0.59 -13.47
N ALA A 97 9.82 -1.86 -13.05
CA ALA A 97 8.95 -2.30 -11.96
C ALA A 97 9.30 -1.60 -10.65
N LEU A 98 10.59 -1.48 -10.33
CA LEU A 98 11.07 -0.77 -9.14
C LEU A 98 10.71 0.72 -9.18
N SER A 99 10.84 1.38 -10.34
CA SER A 99 10.43 2.78 -10.49
C SER A 99 8.93 2.97 -10.24
N ALA A 100 8.09 2.07 -10.77
CA ALA A 100 6.65 2.10 -10.53
C ALA A 100 6.30 1.83 -9.04
N TYR A 101 7.02 0.92 -8.39
CA TYR A 101 6.87 0.65 -6.96
C TYR A 101 7.20 1.89 -6.12
N ARG A 102 8.37 2.51 -6.36
CA ARG A 102 8.77 3.78 -5.72
C ARG A 102 7.75 4.90 -5.94
N ALA A 103 7.22 5.02 -7.16
CA ALA A 103 6.21 6.03 -7.47
C ALA A 103 4.90 5.79 -6.70
N THR A 104 4.51 4.53 -6.51
CA THR A 104 3.34 4.15 -5.70
C THR A 104 3.57 4.51 -4.24
N TRP A 105 4.73 4.14 -3.68
CA TRP A 105 5.11 4.49 -2.32
C TRP A 105 5.09 6.01 -2.08
N LYS A 106 5.69 6.79 -2.99
CA LYS A 106 5.70 8.25 -2.89
C LYS A 106 4.30 8.86 -2.94
N LYS A 107 3.37 8.27 -3.70
CA LYS A 107 1.96 8.69 -3.71
C LYS A 107 1.26 8.35 -2.39
N LEU A 108 1.52 7.18 -1.80
CA LEU A 108 1.00 6.80 -0.48
C LEU A 108 1.53 7.70 0.63
N TYR A 109 2.83 8.04 0.59
CA TYR A 109 3.42 9.04 1.47
C TYR A 109 2.66 10.38 1.40
N LYS A 110 2.45 10.89 0.18
CA LYS A 110 1.68 12.14 -0.01
C LYS A 110 0.24 12.01 0.49
N TYR A 111 -0.42 10.88 0.19
CA TYR A 111 -1.78 10.61 0.62
C TYR A 111 -1.89 10.59 2.15
N ALA A 112 -0.93 9.98 2.85
CA ALA A 112 -0.86 9.97 4.31
C ALA A 112 -0.76 11.40 4.88
N LYS A 113 0.00 12.28 4.23
CA LYS A 113 0.14 13.69 4.64
C LYS A 113 -1.10 14.54 4.36
N VAL A 114 -1.84 14.26 3.29
CA VAL A 114 -3.10 14.97 2.99
C VAL A 114 -4.20 14.57 3.96
N GLN A 115 -4.34 13.29 4.29
CA GLN A 115 -5.34 12.80 5.24
C GLN A 115 -5.18 13.39 6.65
N ARG A 116 -3.98 13.90 6.99
CA ARG A 116 -3.69 14.59 8.24
C ARG A 116 -4.23 16.03 8.29
N HIS A 117 -4.45 16.66 7.13
CA HIS A 117 -4.91 18.04 7.00
C HIS A 117 -6.14 18.12 6.08
N PRO A 118 -7.33 17.70 6.58
CA PRO A 118 -8.56 17.73 5.78
C PRO A 118 -9.07 19.15 5.47
N GLU A 119 -8.45 20.20 6.01
CA GLU A 119 -8.84 21.59 5.81
C GLU A 119 -7.76 22.33 5.01
N ASN A 120 -7.93 22.41 3.69
CA ASN A 120 -7.40 23.43 2.76
C ASN A 120 -7.80 23.03 1.31
N GLU A 121 -9.10 22.90 1.06
CA GLU A 121 -9.71 22.99 -0.28
C GLU A 121 -10.87 23.99 -0.22
#